data_AF-A0A842TJL7-F1
#
_entry.id   AF-A0A842TJL7-F1
#
_cell.length_a   1.000
_cell.length_b   1.000
_cell.length_c   1.000
_cell.angle_alpha   90.00
_cell.angle_beta   90.00
_cell.angle_gamma   90.00
#
_symmetry.space_group_name_H-M   'P 1'
#
loop_
_entity.id
_entity.type
_entity.pdbx_description
1 polymer ?
#
loop_
_entity_poly.entity_id
_entity_poly.type
_entity_poly.pdbx_seq_one_letter_code
_entity_poly.pdbx_strand_id
1 'polypeptide(L)'
;MNVKKRFYFALALFQVFLIFAAILSYNGLVRIVEAQEEIHSFDYYNSFTALSLAISAALSVGLTVLGSAWAMKTVGTAAISSLLEGEKSFFKAFLIVALCEALAVYGLIVAILLWTKIPTPI
;
A
#
# COMPACT_ATOMS: atom_id res chain seq x y z
N MET A 1 0.42 10.07 -35.28
CA MET A 1 -0.35 10.81 -34.24
C MET A 1 0.59 11.80 -33.54
N ASN A 2 0.30 13.11 -33.57
CA ASN A 2 1.17 14.14 -33.00
C ASN A 2 1.51 13.87 -31.53
N VAL A 3 2.75 14.13 -31.10
CA VAL A 3 3.25 13.85 -29.73
C VAL A 3 2.34 14.44 -28.66
N LYS A 4 1.80 15.65 -28.90
CA LYS A 4 0.81 16.29 -28.01
C LYS A 4 -0.47 15.45 -27.86
N LYS A 5 -0.99 14.87 -28.95
CA LYS A 5 -2.18 14.00 -28.91
C LYS A 5 -1.89 12.68 -28.18
N ARG A 6 -0.68 12.12 -28.31
CA ARG A 6 -0.26 10.92 -27.55
C ARG A 6 -0.20 11.19 -26.05
N PHE A 7 0.27 12.38 -25.65
CA PHE A 7 0.33 12.80 -24.25
C PHE A 7 -1.06 12.97 -23.62
N TYR A 8 -1.96 13.73 -24.27
CA TYR A 8 -3.33 13.91 -23.77
C TYR A 8 -4.11 12.59 -23.72
N PHE A 9 -3.88 11.70 -24.68
CA PHE A 9 -4.51 10.37 -24.69
C PHE A 9 -4.00 9.49 -23.54
N ALA A 10 -2.69 9.49 -23.25
CA ALA A 10 -2.12 8.76 -22.12
C ALA A 10 -2.63 9.30 -20.78
N LEU A 11 -2.76 10.63 -20.64
CA LEU A 11 -3.30 11.28 -19.45
C LEU A 11 -4.78 10.94 -19.24
N ALA A 12 -5.59 10.96 -20.31
CA ALA A 12 -7.00 10.56 -20.24
C ALA A 12 -7.15 9.08 -19.85
N LEU A 13 -6.32 8.19 -20.40
CA LEU A 13 -6.34 6.76 -20.07
C LEU A 13 -5.94 6.50 -18.61
N PHE A 14 -4.93 7.20 -18.11
CA PHE A 14 -4.53 7.14 -16.71
C PHE A 14 -5.66 7.63 -15.78
N GLN A 15 -6.35 8.71 -16.16
CA GLN A 15 -7.47 9.24 -15.39
C GLN A 15 -8.64 8.26 -15.31
N VAL A 16 -8.98 7.60 -16.43
CA VAL A 16 -10.04 6.57 -16.46
C VAL A 16 -9.66 5.37 -15.58
N PHE A 17 -8.39 4.95 -15.62
CA PHE A 17 -7.88 3.89 -14.75
C PHE A 17 -8.01 4.25 -13.26
N LEU A 18 -7.66 5.48 -12.88
CA LEU A 18 -7.82 5.93 -11.49
C LEU A 18 -9.28 5.97 -11.04
N ILE A 19 -10.19 6.45 -11.89
CA ILE A 19 -11.62 6.47 -11.59
C ILE A 19 -12.16 5.05 -11.39
N PHE A 20 -11.77 4.12 -12.26
CA PHE A 20 -12.15 2.72 -12.15
C PHE A 20 -11.60 2.07 -10.87
N ALA A 21 -10.33 2.31 -10.54
CA ALA A 21 -9.71 1.82 -9.32
C ALA A 21 -10.38 2.39 -8.06
N ALA A 22 -10.75 3.68 -8.07
CA ALA A 22 -11.46 4.32 -6.97
C ALA A 22 -12.85 3.72 -6.75
N ILE A 23 -13.60 3.45 -7.82
CA ILE A 23 -14.92 2.80 -7.73
C ILE A 23 -14.79 1.38 -7.18
N LEU A 24 -13.81 0.60 -7.67
CA LEU A 24 -13.55 -0.76 -7.19
C LEU A 24 -13.19 -0.77 -5.70
N SER A 25 -12.33 0.17 -5.27
CA SER A 25 -11.89 0.32 -3.89
C SER A 25 -13.03 0.78 -2.97
N TYR A 26 -13.86 1.72 -3.40
CA TYR A 26 -15.01 2.21 -2.63
C TYR A 26 -16.01 1.09 -2.35
N ASN A 27 -16.38 0.30 -3.38
CA ASN A 27 -17.28 -0.85 -3.20
C ASN A 27 -16.68 -1.93 -2.29
N GLY A 28 -15.36 -2.13 -2.33
CA GLY A 28 -14.66 -3.05 -1.43
C GLY A 28 -14.66 -2.57 0.03
N LEU A 29 -14.37 -1.28 0.24
CA LEU A 29 -14.34 -0.67 1.58
C LEU A 29 -15.72 -0.67 2.24
N VAL A 30 -16.78 -0.31 1.51
CA VAL A 30 -18.16 -0.33 2.02
C VAL A 30 -18.54 -1.73 2.50
N ARG A 31 -18.22 -2.78 1.73
CA ARG A 31 -18.51 -4.17 2.12
C ARG A 31 -17.72 -4.65 3.34
N ILE A 32 -16.49 -4.17 3.52
CA ILE A 32 -15.65 -4.49 4.69
C ILE A 32 -16.17 -3.75 5.93
N VAL A 33 -16.58 -2.50 5.78
CA VAL A 33 -17.16 -1.67 6.86
C VAL A 33 -18.54 -2.20 7.29
N GLU A 34 -19.39 -2.58 6.35
CA GLU A 34 -20.68 -3.22 6.64
C GLU A 34 -20.50 -4.56 7.36
N ALA A 35 -19.46 -5.34 6.99
CA ALA A 35 -19.10 -6.58 7.68
C ALA A 35 -18.49 -6.35 9.08
N GLN A 36 -18.27 -5.10 9.50
CA GLN A 36 -17.66 -4.75 10.78
C GLN A 36 -18.68 -4.58 11.92
N GLU A 37 -19.99 -4.51 11.62
CA GLU A 37 -21.05 -4.32 12.63
C GLU A 37 -21.40 -5.57 13.42
N GLU A 38 -21.01 -6.76 12.96
CA GLU A 38 -21.25 -7.99 13.70
C GLU A 38 -19.94 -8.54 14.27
N ILE A 39 -19.80 -8.46 15.60
CA ILE A 39 -18.94 -9.36 16.38
C ILE A 39 -19.57 -10.76 16.26
N HIS A 40 -19.55 -11.35 15.07
CA HIS A 40 -19.70 -12.78 14.95
C HIS A 40 -18.36 -13.35 15.37
N SER A 41 -18.37 -14.10 16.46
CA SER A 41 -17.38 -15.12 16.75
C SER A 41 -17.08 -15.83 15.44
N PHE A 42 -15.98 -15.47 14.78
CA PHE A 42 -15.61 -15.99 13.47
C PHE A 42 -15.62 -17.50 13.58
N ASP A 43 -16.65 -18.08 12.97
CA ASP A 43 -16.96 -19.48 13.13
C ASP A 43 -15.71 -20.27 12.74
N TYR A 44 -15.23 -21.08 13.69
CA TYR A 44 -13.92 -21.73 13.73
C TYR A 44 -13.63 -22.65 12.53
N TYR A 45 -14.57 -22.75 11.58
CA TYR A 45 -14.61 -23.68 10.47
C TYR A 45 -14.72 -23.06 9.06
N ASN A 46 -14.83 -21.74 8.92
CA ASN A 46 -14.82 -21.14 7.58
C ASN A 46 -13.39 -21.02 7.05
N SER A 47 -12.81 -22.13 6.58
CA SER A 47 -11.50 -22.17 5.91
C SER A 47 -11.36 -21.09 4.84
N PHE A 48 -12.45 -20.76 4.15
CA PHE A 48 -12.45 -19.71 3.13
C PHE A 48 -12.22 -18.31 3.70
N THR A 49 -12.79 -17.99 4.87
CA THR A 49 -12.59 -16.69 5.55
C THR A 49 -11.16 -16.56 6.05
N ALA A 50 -10.63 -17.60 6.72
CA ALA A 50 -9.24 -17.62 7.18
C ALA A 50 -8.24 -17.52 6.01
N LEU A 51 -8.50 -18.24 4.91
CA LEU A 51 -7.72 -18.14 3.68
C LEU A 51 -7.74 -16.73 3.10
N SER A 52 -8.92 -16.10 3.03
CA SER A 52 -9.06 -14.74 2.50
C SER A 52 -8.30 -13.71 3.34
N LEU A 53 -8.38 -13.82 4.68
CA LEU A 53 -7.65 -12.95 5.61
C LEU A 53 -6.12 -13.13 5.49
N ALA A 54 -5.65 -14.37 5.37
CA ALA A 54 -4.23 -14.67 5.18
C ALA A 54 -3.69 -14.12 3.85
N ILE A 55 -4.45 -14.29 2.76
CA ILE A 55 -4.09 -13.74 1.43
C ILE A 55 -4.09 -12.21 1.48
N SER A 56 -5.10 -11.59 2.10
CA SER A 56 -5.16 -10.13 2.27
C SER A 56 -3.99 -9.60 3.08
N ALA A 57 -3.58 -10.28 4.17
CA ALA A 57 -2.41 -9.90 4.96
C ALA A 57 -1.12 -9.98 4.15
N ALA A 58 -0.92 -11.07 3.40
CA ALA A 58 0.25 -11.24 2.53
C ALA A 58 0.31 -10.18 1.41
N LEU A 59 -0.83 -9.89 0.77
CA LEU A 59 -0.93 -8.86 -0.25
C LEU A 59 -0.68 -7.44 0.30
N SER A 60 -1.17 -7.14 1.51
CA SER A 60 -0.96 -5.83 2.16
C SER A 60 0.54 -5.53 2.33
N VAL A 61 1.31 -6.45 2.90
CA VAL A 61 2.76 -6.26 3.06
C VAL A 61 3.46 -6.32 1.71
N GLY A 62 3.13 -7.30 0.86
CA GLY A 62 3.82 -7.51 -0.41
C GLY A 62 3.76 -6.27 -1.32
N LEU A 63 2.56 -5.73 -1.54
CA LEU A 63 2.37 -4.60 -2.45
C LEU A 63 2.95 -3.29 -1.88
N THR A 64 2.84 -3.07 -0.57
CA THR A 64 3.36 -1.85 0.07
C THR A 64 4.89 -1.83 0.11
N VAL A 65 5.54 -2.97 0.41
CA VAL A 65 7.01 -3.08 0.37
C VAL A 65 7.54 -2.90 -1.04
N LEU A 66 6.88 -3.46 -2.07
CA LEU A 66 7.26 -3.23 -3.47
C LEU A 66 7.14 -1.76 -3.87
N GLY A 67 6.07 -1.08 -3.44
CA GLY A 67 5.91 0.36 -3.66
C GLY A 67 6.98 1.20 -2.95
N SER A 68 7.28 0.87 -1.69
CA SER A 68 8.35 1.50 -0.91
C SER A 68 9.72 1.31 -1.57
N ALA A 69 10.05 0.08 -2.00
CA ALA A 69 11.31 -0.21 -2.66
C ALA A 69 11.49 0.59 -3.97
N TRP A 70 10.41 0.75 -4.74
CA TRP A 70 10.43 1.56 -5.96
C TRP A 70 10.74 3.02 -5.67
N ALA A 71 10.13 3.59 -4.63
CA ALA A 71 10.39 4.97 -4.22
C ALA A 71 11.80 5.13 -3.61
N MET A 72 12.29 4.15 -2.84
CA MET A 72 13.65 4.15 -2.28
C MET A 72 14.73 4.12 -3.36
N LYS A 73 14.50 3.47 -4.51
CA LYS A 73 15.46 3.41 -5.62
C LYS A 73 15.97 4.79 -6.04
N THR A 74 15.08 5.77 -6.16
CA THR A 74 15.42 7.12 -6.60
C THR A 74 15.77 8.03 -5.44
N VAL A 75 15.05 7.91 -4.32
CA VAL A 75 15.29 8.72 -3.12
C VAL A 75 16.65 8.40 -2.48
N GLY A 76 17.05 7.13 -2.44
CA GLY A 76 18.30 6.71 -1.82
C GLY A 76 19.53 7.28 -2.52
N THR A 77 19.55 7.28 -3.86
CA THR A 77 20.68 7.86 -4.62
C THR A 77 20.74 9.38 -4.50
N ALA A 78 19.59 10.05 -4.51
CA ALA A 78 19.50 11.49 -4.28
C ALA A 78 19.92 11.89 -2.86
N ALA A 79 19.52 11.10 -1.85
CA ALA A 79 19.89 11.32 -0.46
C ALA A 79 21.42 11.24 -0.28
N ILE A 80 22.06 10.17 -0.78
CA ILE A 80 23.53 10.00 -0.69
C ILE A 80 24.26 11.15 -1.41
N SER A 81 23.79 11.57 -2.58
CA SER A 81 24.38 12.70 -3.31
C SER A 81 24.28 14.01 -2.53
N SER A 82 23.16 14.25 -1.86
CA SER A 82 22.95 15.47 -1.07
C SER A 82 23.81 15.52 0.19
N LEU A 83 24.19 14.37 0.74
CA LEU A 83 25.12 14.28 1.88
C LEU A 83 26.53 14.75 1.54
N LEU A 84 26.94 14.64 0.27
CA LEU A 84 28.24 15.11 -0.20
C LEU A 84 28.33 16.64 -0.29
N GLU A 85 27.21 17.34 -0.42
CA GLU A 85 27.15 18.80 -0.54
C GLU A 85 27.22 19.52 0.82
N GLY A 86 27.03 18.78 1.92
CA GLY A 86 27.24 19.27 3.28
C GLY A 86 26.15 18.88 4.28
N GLU A 87 26.49 18.90 5.57
CA GLU A 87 25.67 18.39 6.67
C GLU A 87 24.32 19.11 6.84
N LYS A 88 24.17 20.32 6.29
CA LYS A 88 22.92 21.10 6.33
C LYS A 88 21.77 20.39 5.62
N SER A 89 22.06 19.51 4.66
CA SER A 89 21.06 18.73 3.92
C SER A 89 20.82 17.34 4.50
N PHE A 90 21.62 16.89 5.49
CA PHE A 90 21.51 15.56 6.11
C PHE A 90 20.09 15.27 6.61
N PHE A 91 19.53 16.17 7.42
CA PHE A 91 18.23 15.93 8.02
C PHE A 91 17.10 15.91 6.99
N LYS A 92 17.19 16.73 5.93
CA LYS A 92 16.21 16.70 4.83
C LYS A 92 16.28 15.38 4.06
N ALA A 93 17.49 14.93 3.72
CA ALA A 93 17.70 13.66 3.03
C ALA A 93 17.20 12.47 3.88
N PHE A 94 17.55 12.45 5.16
CA PHE A 94 17.11 11.42 6.12
C PHE A 94 15.57 11.39 6.26
N LEU A 95 14.93 12.55 6.39
CA LEU A 95 13.48 12.63 6.53
C LEU A 95 12.74 12.04 5.33
N ILE A 96 13.20 12.33 4.10
CA ILE A 96 12.55 11.80 2.89
C ILE A 96 12.74 10.28 2.77
N VAL A 97 13.91 9.75 3.16
CA VAL A 97 14.13 8.30 3.22
C VAL A 97 13.22 7.64 4.26
N ALA A 98 13.11 8.23 5.46
CA ALA A 98 12.25 7.72 6.52
C ALA A 98 10.75 7.75 6.15
N LEU A 99 10.29 8.78 5.42
CA LEU A 99 8.93 8.83 4.88
C LEU A 99 8.67 7.72 3.87
N CYS A 100 9.68 7.36 3.08
CA CYS A 100 9.61 6.25 2.15
C CYS A 100 9.42 4.92 2.89
N GLU A 101 10.19 4.70 3.95
CA GLU A 101 10.14 3.48 4.76
C GLU A 101 8.86 3.38 5.60
N ALA A 102 8.31 4.52 6.04
CA ALA A 102 7.02 4.56 6.74
C ALA A 102 5.89 3.92 5.91
N LEU A 103 5.93 4.02 4.57
CA LEU A 103 4.95 3.36 3.69
C LEU A 103 4.96 1.83 3.84
N ALA A 104 6.15 1.22 3.93
CA ALA A 104 6.28 -0.22 4.17
C ALA A 104 5.79 -0.60 5.58
N VAL A 105 6.11 0.22 6.58
CA VAL A 105 5.68 0.00 7.96
C VAL A 105 4.15 0.06 8.09
N TYR A 106 3.47 0.97 7.40
CA TYR A 106 2.00 1.00 7.38
C TYR A 106 1.39 -0.28 6.82
N GLY A 107 1.94 -0.82 5.73
CA GLY A 107 1.50 -2.09 5.17
C GLY A 107 1.72 -3.28 6.09
N LEU A 108 2.83 -3.28 6.84
CA LEU A 108 3.12 -4.25 7.89
C LEU A 108 2.14 -4.15 9.06
N ILE A 109 1.83 -2.94 9.53
CA ILE A 109 0.87 -2.71 10.61
C ILE A 109 -0.49 -3.30 10.23
N VAL A 110 -0.99 -3.00 9.03
CA VAL A 110 -2.28 -3.54 8.55
C VAL A 110 -2.27 -5.06 8.48
N ALA A 111 -1.17 -5.66 8.00
CA ALA A 111 -1.07 -7.11 7.94
C ALA A 111 -1.05 -7.77 9.32
N ILE A 112 -0.40 -7.16 10.31
CA ILE A 112 -0.43 -7.63 11.70
C ILE A 112 -1.86 -7.53 12.27
N LEU A 113 -2.57 -6.43 12.01
CA LEU A 113 -3.95 -6.28 12.43
C LEU A 113 -4.84 -7.39 11.83
N LEU A 114 -4.68 -7.70 10.55
CA LEU A 114 -5.39 -8.80 9.90
C LEU A 114 -5.00 -10.16 10.50
N TRP A 115 -3.71 -10.39 10.78
CA TRP A 115 -3.22 -11.62 11.42
C TRP A 115 -3.89 -11.86 12.77
N THR A 116 -4.02 -10.83 13.60
CA THR A 116 -4.64 -10.96 14.93
C THR A 116 -6.12 -11.35 14.87
N LYS A 117 -6.76 -11.22 13.71
CA LYS A 117 -8.15 -11.60 13.46
C LYS A 117 -8.31 -13.01 12.90
N ILE A 118 -7.23 -13.70 12.55
CA ILE A 118 -7.27 -15.08 12.05
C ILE A 118 -7.61 -16.01 13.23
N PRO A 119 -8.69 -16.81 13.15
CA PRO A 119 -9.01 -17.80 14.18
C PRO A 119 -7.89 -18.85 14.26
N THR A 120 -7.23 -18.93 15.40
CA THR A 120 -6.25 -19.99 15.68
C THR A 120 -6.90 -21.09 16.50
N PRO A 121 -6.68 -22.38 16.17
CA PRO A 121 -7.17 -23.46 16.99
C PRO A 121 -6.44 -23.53 18.33
N ILE A 122 -7.17 -23.30 19.43
CA ILE A 122 -6.78 -23.69 20.79
C ILE A 122 -7.87 -24.59 21.37
#